data_AF-A0A6L9L2M3-F1
#
_entry.id   AF-A0A6L9L2M3-F1
#
_cell.length_a   1.000
_cell.length_b   1.000
_cell.length_c   1.000
_cell.angle_alpha   90.00
_cell.angle_beta   90.00
_cell.angle_gamma   90.00
#
_symmetry.space_group_name_H-M   'P 1'
#
loop_
_entity.id
_entity.type
_entity.pdbx_description
1 polymer ?
#
loop_
_entity_poly.entity_id
_entity_poly.type
_entity_poly.pdbx_seq_one_letter_code
_entity_poly.pdbx_strand_id
1 'polypeptide(L)'
;MPVFSKNAKPLAPHERQRRKRYLYATLVTCVVLVMIGSTLHVIRLGAGRLEDMRSLATYDLKEEKTRVRAAGEDISLQESHEAGHASNRGYTVAEAERLLTREQWQDLDRMVTIPAGPFTMGTDLDRADLQDKPQHTVTLPSYAIDKYLVSNAQYARFVAATGRRPPLSWKNGRIPQGELLYPVTMVTW
;
A
#
# COMPACT_ATOMS: atom_id res chain seq x y z
N MET A 1 -31.11 55.59 2.65
CA MET A 1 -30.24 56.28 3.64
C MET A 1 -30.75 55.95 5.04
N PRO A 2 -29.99 55.27 5.93
CA PRO A 2 -30.48 54.98 7.27
C PRO A 2 -30.24 56.19 8.20
N VAL A 3 -31.28 56.56 8.93
CA VAL A 3 -31.28 57.64 9.93
C VAL A 3 -30.61 57.11 11.20
N PHE A 4 -29.38 57.56 11.49
CA PHE A 4 -28.74 57.32 12.78
C PHE A 4 -29.33 58.25 13.83
N SER A 5 -30.00 57.67 14.84
CA SER A 5 -30.52 58.40 16.01
C SER A 5 -29.36 58.99 16.83
N LYS A 6 -29.31 60.32 16.91
CA LYS A 6 -28.26 61.10 17.59
C LYS A 6 -28.50 61.35 19.09
N ASN A 7 -29.27 60.52 19.79
CA ASN A 7 -29.55 60.73 21.22
C ASN A 7 -29.35 59.45 22.05
N ALA A 8 -28.09 59.08 22.32
CA ALA A 8 -27.76 58.10 23.35
C ALA A 8 -27.07 58.81 24.52
N LYS A 9 -27.68 58.79 25.72
CA LYS A 9 -27.00 59.22 26.95
C LYS A 9 -25.69 58.44 27.10
N PRO A 10 -24.56 59.08 27.46
CA PRO A 10 -23.31 58.37 27.66
C PRO A 10 -23.47 57.34 28.78
N LEU A 11 -23.31 56.06 28.42
CA LEU A 11 -23.45 54.94 29.36
C LEU A 11 -22.56 55.14 30.59
N ALA A 12 -23.10 54.86 31.77
CA ALA A 12 -22.34 54.93 33.01
C ALA A 12 -21.16 53.92 32.98
N PRO A 13 -20.03 54.19 33.65
CA PRO A 13 -18.84 53.34 33.57
C PRO A 13 -19.09 51.86 33.89
N HIS A 14 -19.96 51.57 34.87
CA HIS A 14 -20.33 50.21 35.27
C HIS A 14 -21.13 49.47 34.19
N GLU A 15 -22.02 50.16 33.45
CA GLU A 15 -22.78 49.57 32.35
C GLU A 15 -21.89 49.26 31.14
N ARG A 16 -20.93 50.14 30.84
CA ARG A 16 -19.93 49.90 29.78
C ARG A 16 -19.08 48.68 30.10
N GLN A 17 -18.64 48.54 31.36
CA GLN A 17 -17.84 47.40 31.79
C GLN A 17 -18.64 46.09 31.72
N ARG A 18 -19.91 46.11 32.14
CA ARG A 18 -20.80 44.94 32.04
C ARG A 18 -21.04 44.51 30.58
N ARG A 19 -21.31 45.47 29.67
CA ARG A 19 -21.46 45.19 28.23
C ARG A 19 -20.18 44.63 27.60
N LYS A 20 -19.01 45.18 27.94
CA LYS A 20 -17.71 44.64 27.50
C LYS A 20 -17.52 43.19 27.97
N ARG A 21 -17.83 42.88 29.23
CA ARG A 21 -17.72 41.52 29.77
C ARG A 21 -18.61 40.53 29.01
N TYR A 22 -19.86 40.88 28.73
CA TYR A 22 -20.73 40.01 27.94
C TYR A 22 -20.23 39.84 26.50
N LEU A 23 -19.78 40.90 25.84
CA LEU A 23 -19.21 40.81 24.49
C LEU A 23 -17.98 39.91 24.44
N TYR A 24 -17.07 40.04 25.42
CA TYR A 24 -15.91 39.15 25.51
C TYR A 24 -16.31 37.71 25.81
N ALA A 25 -17.29 37.48 26.69
CA ALA A 25 -17.79 36.14 26.97
C ALA A 25 -18.37 35.48 25.71
N THR A 26 -19.21 36.19 24.96
CA THR A 26 -19.78 35.68 23.70
C THR A 26 -18.70 35.39 22.67
N LEU A 27 -17.72 36.29 22.51
CA LEU A 27 -16.62 36.09 21.56
C LEU A 27 -15.77 34.87 21.92
N VAL A 28 -15.43 34.68 23.19
CA VAL A 28 -14.69 33.51 23.67
C VAL A 28 -15.50 32.23 23.42
N THR A 29 -16.80 32.21 23.72
CA THR A 29 -17.65 31.05 23.46
C THR A 29 -17.71 30.70 21.97
N CYS A 30 -17.85 31.70 21.08
CA CYS A 30 -17.84 31.48 19.64
C CYS A 30 -16.51 30.88 19.16
N VAL A 31 -15.37 31.40 19.63
CA VAL A 31 -14.04 30.88 19.27
C VAL A 31 -13.88 29.44 19.74
N VAL A 32 -14.29 29.12 20.97
CA VAL A 32 -14.22 27.75 21.50
C VAL A 32 -15.07 26.79 20.66
N LEU A 33 -16.29 27.17 20.27
CA LEU A 33 -17.15 26.34 19.44
C LEU A 33 -16.54 26.10 18.04
N VAL A 34 -15.92 27.11 17.43
CA VAL A 34 -15.23 26.95 16.14
C VAL A 34 -14.06 25.99 16.27
N MET A 35 -13.24 26.11 17.32
CA MET A 35 -12.09 25.22 17.55
C MET A 35 -12.51 23.77 17.79
N ILE A 36 -13.60 23.56 18.53
CA ILE A 36 -14.15 22.21 18.73
C ILE A 36 -14.69 21.66 17.40
N GLY A 37 -15.46 22.47 16.66
CA GLY A 37 -16.03 22.09 15.36
C GLY A 37 -14.96 21.74 14.33
N SER A 38 -13.90 22.55 14.22
CA SER A 38 -12.79 22.29 13.31
C SER A 38 -12.03 21.02 13.68
N THR A 39 -11.78 20.79 14.97
CA THR A 39 -11.10 19.57 15.45
C THR A 39 -11.93 18.33 15.14
N LEU A 40 -13.24 18.36 15.42
CA LEU A 40 -14.15 17.25 15.08
C LEU A 40 -14.22 17.01 13.57
N HIS A 41 -14.21 18.06 12.76
CA HIS A 41 -14.21 17.94 11.30
C HIS A 41 -12.94 17.26 10.79
N VAL A 42 -11.76 17.66 11.28
CA VAL A 42 -10.47 17.06 10.92
C VAL A 42 -10.42 15.58 11.35
N ILE A 43 -10.90 15.26 12.56
CA ILE A 43 -10.96 13.88 13.04
C ILE A 43 -11.87 13.03 12.16
N ARG A 44 -13.05 13.55 11.76
CA ARG A 44 -13.96 12.83 10.85
C ARG A 44 -13.35 12.63 9.47
N LEU A 45 -12.67 13.64 8.94
CA LEU A 45 -12.00 13.54 7.65
C LEU A 45 -10.87 12.49 7.69
N GLY A 46 -10.10 12.46 8.78
CA GLY A 46 -9.08 11.44 9.03
C GLY A 46 -9.69 10.05 9.17
N ALA A 47 -10.75 9.90 9.96
CA ALA A 47 -11.43 8.62 10.16
C ALA A 47 -11.98 8.03 8.85
N GLY A 48 -12.59 8.85 8.00
CA GLY A 48 -13.07 8.39 6.68
C GLY A 48 -11.93 7.91 5.79
N ARG A 49 -10.81 8.64 5.74
CA ARG A 49 -9.63 8.21 4.96
C ARG A 49 -9.00 6.91 5.49
N LEU A 50 -8.96 6.73 6.81
CA LEU A 50 -8.51 5.49 7.42
C LEU A 50 -9.45 4.31 7.10
N GLU A 51 -10.76 4.56 7.08
CA GLU A 51 -11.75 3.56 6.68
C GLU A 51 -11.64 3.21 5.20
N ASP A 52 -11.46 4.20 4.32
CA ASP A 52 -11.22 3.98 2.88
C ASP A 52 -9.96 3.12 2.67
N MET A 53 -8.85 3.47 3.32
CA MET A 53 -7.61 2.69 3.27
C MET A 53 -7.81 1.25 3.76
N ARG A 54 -8.58 1.08 4.85
CA ARG A 54 -8.90 -0.23 5.40
C ARG A 54 -9.79 -1.05 4.47
N SER A 55 -10.72 -0.41 3.75
CA SER A 55 -11.60 -1.06 2.77
C SER A 55 -10.86 -1.53 1.52
N LEU A 56 -9.74 -0.87 1.19
CA LEU A 56 -8.88 -1.19 0.05
C LEU A 56 -7.81 -2.23 0.39
N ALA A 57 -7.75 -2.72 1.63
CA ALA A 57 -6.80 -3.76 2.00
C ALA A 57 -7.06 -5.05 1.23
N THR A 58 -6.02 -5.59 0.59
CA THR A 58 -6.07 -6.82 -0.20
C THR A 58 -5.96 -8.10 0.65
N TYR A 59 -5.95 -7.98 1.99
CA TYR A 59 -5.80 -9.09 2.94
C TYR A 59 -6.81 -8.99 4.09
N ASP A 60 -7.04 -10.11 4.81
CA ASP A 60 -7.90 -10.11 6.00
C ASP A 60 -7.27 -9.28 7.13
N LEU A 61 -7.94 -8.20 7.50
CA LEU A 61 -7.52 -7.26 8.54
C LEU A 61 -7.44 -7.91 9.93
N LYS A 62 -8.08 -9.06 10.15
CA LYS A 62 -7.93 -9.83 11.39
C LYS A 62 -6.52 -10.37 11.56
N GLU A 63 -5.81 -10.60 10.46
CA GLU A 63 -4.42 -11.08 10.44
C GLU A 63 -3.40 -9.94 10.47
N GLU A 64 -3.83 -8.67 10.52
CA GLU A 64 -2.92 -7.52 10.44
C GLU A 64 -1.75 -7.63 11.42
N LYS A 65 -2.03 -8.01 12.68
CA LYS A 65 -1.02 -8.13 13.74
C LYS A 65 0.07 -9.16 13.46
N THR A 66 -0.20 -10.18 12.65
CA THR A 66 0.81 -11.19 12.26
C THR A 66 1.64 -10.75 11.06
N ARG A 67 1.22 -9.67 10.38
CA ARG A 67 1.85 -9.10 9.20
C ARG A 67 2.54 -7.75 9.45
N VAL A 68 2.43 -7.20 10.66
CA VAL A 68 3.15 -5.99 11.05
C VAL A 68 4.65 -6.30 11.09
N ARG A 69 5.38 -5.73 10.16
CA ARG A 69 6.84 -5.68 10.17
C ARG A 69 7.27 -4.26 10.53
N ALA A 70 8.28 -4.10 11.38
CA ALA A 70 8.75 -2.76 11.73
C ALA A 70 9.37 -2.09 10.50
N ALA A 71 9.14 -0.79 10.32
CA ALA A 71 9.74 -0.04 9.23
C ALA A 71 11.28 -0.16 9.29
N GLY A 72 11.89 -0.66 8.21
CA GLY A 72 13.33 -0.86 8.11
C GLY A 72 13.85 -2.22 8.59
N GLU A 73 13.03 -3.06 9.24
CA GLU A 73 13.43 -4.42 9.64
C GLU A 73 13.79 -5.28 8.42
N ASP A 74 13.07 -5.10 7.30
CA ASP A 74 13.37 -5.76 6.03
C ASP A 74 14.76 -5.42 5.49
N ILE A 75 15.25 -4.20 5.71
CA ILE A 75 16.56 -3.74 5.23
C ILE A 75 17.66 -4.51 5.98
N SER A 76 17.58 -4.54 7.31
CA SER A 76 18.56 -5.25 8.16
C SER A 76 18.54 -6.75 7.93
N LEU A 77 17.34 -7.34 7.75
CA LEU A 77 17.18 -8.75 7.42
C LEU A 77 17.77 -9.07 6.04
N GLN A 78 17.50 -8.22 5.04
CA GLN A 78 18.05 -8.39 3.70
C GLN A 78 19.57 -8.26 3.70
N GLU A 79 20.15 -7.27 4.37
CA GLU A 79 21.61 -7.09 4.48
C GLU A 79 22.26 -8.32 5.13
N SER A 80 21.69 -8.82 6.23
CA SER A 80 22.15 -10.05 6.89
C SER A 80 22.03 -11.26 5.97
N HIS A 81 20.98 -11.33 5.17
CA HIS A 81 20.72 -12.42 4.24
C HIS A 81 21.61 -12.36 3.00
N GLU A 82 22.01 -11.18 2.53
CA GLU A 82 22.99 -10.97 1.47
C GLU A 82 24.42 -11.25 1.93
N ALA A 83 24.80 -10.80 3.13
CA ALA A 83 26.11 -11.05 3.74
C ALA A 83 26.29 -12.53 4.13
N GLY A 84 25.21 -13.19 4.51
CA GLY A 84 25.19 -14.62 4.77
C GLY A 84 25.30 -15.41 3.47
N HIS A 85 26.48 -15.96 3.18
CA HIS A 85 26.63 -17.16 2.34
C HIS A 85 26.00 -18.37 3.05
N ALA A 86 24.71 -18.30 3.35
CA ALA A 86 24.06 -19.26 4.22
C ALA A 86 23.83 -20.55 3.44
N SER A 87 24.63 -21.54 3.84
CA SER A 87 24.59 -22.97 3.57
C SER A 87 23.26 -23.66 3.93
N ASN A 88 22.13 -22.97 3.79
CA ASN A 88 20.81 -23.51 4.07
C ASN A 88 20.39 -24.33 2.86
N ARG A 89 20.72 -25.62 2.91
CA ARG A 89 20.26 -26.60 1.92
C ARG A 89 18.73 -26.66 2.01
N GLY A 90 18.09 -25.90 1.13
CA GLY A 90 16.64 -25.92 0.92
C GLY A 90 16.24 -27.24 0.28
N TYR A 91 15.62 -27.17 -0.89
CA TYR A 91 15.25 -28.36 -1.65
C TYR A 91 16.46 -28.91 -2.41
N THR A 92 16.56 -30.24 -2.50
CA THR A 92 17.32 -30.87 -3.60
C THR A 92 16.52 -30.78 -4.89
N VAL A 93 17.15 -30.95 -6.05
CA VAL A 93 16.43 -30.93 -7.35
C VAL A 93 15.31 -31.98 -7.34
N ALA A 94 15.59 -33.20 -6.87
CA ALA A 94 14.60 -34.26 -6.78
C ALA A 94 13.47 -33.98 -5.78
N GLU A 95 13.73 -33.25 -4.69
CA GLU A 95 12.68 -32.80 -3.78
C GLU A 95 11.81 -31.72 -4.42
N ALA A 96 12.41 -30.75 -5.11
CA ALA A 96 11.69 -29.67 -5.77
C ALA A 96 10.75 -30.21 -6.85
N GLU A 97 11.20 -31.14 -7.69
CA GLU A 97 10.36 -31.77 -8.73
C GLU A 97 9.14 -32.50 -8.16
N ARG A 98 9.24 -33.04 -6.94
CA ARG A 98 8.15 -33.76 -6.27
C ARG A 98 7.17 -32.86 -5.51
N LEU A 99 7.38 -31.54 -5.51
CA LEU A 99 6.48 -30.60 -4.83
C LEU A 99 5.09 -30.57 -5.45
N LEU A 100 4.98 -30.82 -6.75
CA LEU A 100 3.74 -30.72 -7.50
C LEU A 100 3.53 -31.96 -8.38
N THR A 101 2.28 -32.18 -8.79
CA THR A 101 1.97 -33.21 -9.80
C THR A 101 2.45 -32.77 -11.17
N ARG A 102 2.55 -33.74 -12.11
CA ARG A 102 2.94 -33.46 -13.49
C ARG A 102 2.01 -32.46 -14.16
N GLU A 103 0.71 -32.58 -13.92
CA GLU A 103 -0.32 -31.71 -14.49
C GLU A 103 -0.18 -30.27 -13.97
N GLN A 104 0.13 -30.12 -12.68
CA GLN A 104 0.39 -28.80 -12.08
C GLN A 104 1.64 -28.16 -12.67
N TRP A 105 2.74 -28.92 -12.84
CA TRP A 105 3.93 -28.42 -13.52
C TRP A 105 3.64 -27.98 -14.95
N GLN A 106 2.86 -28.75 -15.69
CA GLN A 106 2.48 -28.41 -17.06
C GLN A 106 1.63 -27.14 -17.16
N ASP A 107 0.70 -26.88 -16.22
CA ASP A 107 -0.06 -25.63 -16.23
C ASP A 107 0.79 -24.42 -15.79
N LEU A 108 1.71 -24.60 -14.84
CA LEU A 108 2.60 -23.53 -14.38
C LEU A 108 3.66 -23.14 -15.40
N ASP A 109 4.22 -24.10 -16.15
CA ASP A 109 5.22 -23.85 -17.20
C ASP A 109 4.56 -23.42 -18.53
N ARG A 110 3.24 -23.12 -18.53
CA ARG A 110 2.51 -22.67 -19.70
C ARG A 110 2.76 -21.19 -19.98
N MET A 111 3.25 -20.90 -21.18
CA MET A 111 3.31 -19.55 -21.74
C MET A 111 2.11 -19.25 -22.64
N VAL A 112 1.76 -17.97 -22.75
CA VAL A 112 0.76 -17.43 -23.66
C VAL A 112 1.45 -16.57 -24.71
N THR A 113 1.19 -16.85 -25.98
CA THR A 113 1.67 -16.03 -27.09
C THR A 113 0.79 -14.81 -27.25
N ILE A 114 1.39 -13.63 -27.20
CA ILE A 114 0.79 -12.35 -27.54
C ILE A 114 1.12 -12.06 -29.01
N PRO A 115 0.11 -11.88 -29.89
CA PRO A 115 0.35 -11.62 -31.30
C PRO A 115 1.01 -10.24 -31.50
N ALA A 116 1.73 -10.09 -32.62
CA ALA A 116 2.27 -8.80 -33.01
C ALA A 116 1.14 -7.80 -33.27
N GLY A 117 1.34 -6.54 -32.90
CA GLY A 117 0.37 -5.51 -33.18
C GLY A 117 0.54 -4.23 -32.37
N PRO A 118 -0.22 -3.18 -32.72
CA PRO A 118 -0.32 -1.97 -31.94
C PRO A 118 -1.22 -2.18 -30.72
N PHE A 119 -0.87 -1.53 -29.60
CA PHE A 119 -1.74 -1.36 -28.45
C PHE A 119 -1.56 0.03 -27.83
N THR A 120 -2.50 0.42 -26.98
CA THR A 120 -2.47 1.70 -26.27
C THR A 120 -1.79 1.53 -24.91
N MET A 121 -0.70 2.27 -24.68
CA MET A 121 0.05 2.31 -23.42
C MET A 121 -0.14 3.67 -22.74
N GLY A 122 -0.21 3.68 -21.41
CA GLY A 122 -0.42 4.88 -20.60
C GLY A 122 -1.88 5.33 -20.59
N THR A 123 -2.14 6.50 -20.02
CA THR A 123 -3.48 7.10 -19.89
C THR A 123 -3.42 8.63 -19.97
N ASP A 124 -4.52 9.26 -20.37
CA ASP A 124 -4.70 10.73 -20.35
C ASP A 124 -5.63 11.19 -19.22
N LEU A 125 -6.05 10.30 -18.32
CA LEU A 125 -6.96 10.66 -17.23
C LEU A 125 -6.35 11.73 -16.31
N ASP A 126 -7.09 12.80 -16.03
CA ASP A 126 -6.60 13.93 -15.21
C ASP A 126 -6.02 13.48 -13.87
N ARG A 127 -6.69 12.52 -13.21
CA ARG A 127 -6.31 11.97 -11.89
C ARG A 127 -5.14 10.97 -11.90
N ALA A 128 -4.61 10.60 -13.05
CA ALA A 128 -3.48 9.67 -13.13
C ALA A 128 -2.15 10.36 -12.81
N ASP A 129 -1.18 9.59 -12.33
CA ASP A 129 0.16 10.07 -12.04
C ASP A 129 0.89 10.45 -13.32
N LEU A 130 1.82 11.42 -13.24
CA LEU A 130 2.53 11.95 -14.42
C LEU A 130 3.32 10.87 -15.16
N GLN A 131 3.81 9.86 -14.45
CA GLN A 131 4.58 8.75 -15.03
C GLN A 131 3.73 7.79 -15.88
N ASP A 132 2.41 7.77 -15.68
CA ASP A 132 1.48 6.93 -16.44
C ASP A 132 0.93 7.66 -17.69
N LYS A 133 1.34 8.92 -17.90
CA LYS A 133 0.91 9.79 -19.02
C LYS A 133 2.06 10.03 -20.01
N PRO A 134 1.76 10.39 -21.28
CA PRO A 134 0.44 10.39 -21.90
C PRO A 134 0.06 9.02 -22.46
N GLN A 135 -1.21 8.88 -22.83
CA GLN A 135 -1.66 7.75 -23.64
C GLN A 135 -1.02 7.82 -25.04
N HIS A 136 -0.42 6.72 -25.50
CA HIS A 136 0.19 6.64 -26.83
C HIS A 136 0.15 5.22 -27.40
N THR A 137 0.29 5.08 -28.72
CA THR A 137 0.31 3.79 -29.40
C THR A 137 1.72 3.20 -29.44
N VAL A 138 1.87 1.95 -28.99
CA VAL A 138 3.10 1.17 -29.06
C VAL A 138 2.85 -0.06 -29.93
N THR A 139 3.75 -0.34 -30.87
CA THR A 139 3.69 -1.55 -31.71
C THR A 139 4.80 -2.51 -31.28
N LEU A 140 4.41 -3.72 -30.90
CA LEU A 140 5.36 -4.77 -30.52
C LEU A 140 5.31 -5.95 -31.51
N PRO A 141 6.45 -6.65 -31.72
CA PRO A 141 6.43 -7.95 -32.38
C PRO A 141 5.69 -8.98 -31.50
N SER A 142 5.40 -10.16 -32.05
CA SER A 142 4.83 -11.24 -31.25
C SER A 142 5.84 -11.73 -30.23
N TYR A 143 5.38 -12.00 -29.01
CA TYR A 143 6.20 -12.55 -27.92
C TYR A 143 5.38 -13.54 -27.10
N ALA A 144 6.04 -14.33 -26.27
CA ALA A 144 5.39 -15.19 -25.29
C ALA A 144 5.68 -14.67 -23.88
N ILE A 145 4.71 -14.80 -22.99
CA ILE A 145 4.84 -14.47 -21.56
C ILE A 145 4.23 -15.60 -20.73
N ASP A 146 4.72 -15.83 -19.52
CA ASP A 146 4.14 -16.81 -18.61
C ASP A 146 2.66 -16.49 -18.34
N LYS A 147 1.83 -17.54 -18.28
CA LYS A 147 0.40 -17.40 -17.98
C LYS A 147 0.17 -16.89 -16.54
N TYR A 148 1.07 -17.23 -15.62
CA TYR A 148 1.02 -16.85 -14.22
C TYR A 148 2.36 -16.26 -13.77
N LEU A 149 2.36 -15.56 -12.64
CA LEU A 149 3.61 -15.19 -11.97
C LEU A 149 4.36 -16.46 -11.53
N VAL A 150 5.69 -16.38 -11.53
CA VAL A 150 6.55 -17.48 -11.07
C VAL A 150 6.17 -17.88 -9.65
N SER A 151 5.81 -19.14 -9.46
CA SER A 151 5.39 -19.66 -8.16
C SER A 151 6.59 -19.98 -7.23
N ASN A 152 6.32 -20.10 -5.93
CA ASN A 152 7.31 -20.58 -4.97
C ASN A 152 7.88 -21.96 -5.36
N ALA A 153 7.05 -22.88 -5.88
CA ALA A 153 7.52 -24.18 -6.35
C ALA A 153 8.48 -24.06 -7.54
N GLN A 154 8.16 -23.25 -8.55
CA GLN A 154 9.05 -23.01 -9.69
C GLN A 154 10.38 -22.38 -9.23
N TYR A 155 10.33 -21.43 -8.31
CA TYR A 155 11.54 -20.82 -7.77
C TYR A 155 12.38 -21.80 -6.93
N ALA A 156 11.75 -22.76 -6.23
CA ALA A 156 12.47 -23.81 -5.49
C ALA A 156 13.26 -24.71 -6.45
N ARG A 157 12.68 -25.06 -7.61
CA ARG A 157 13.38 -25.80 -8.68
C ARG A 157 14.63 -25.04 -9.13
N PHE A 158 14.52 -23.73 -9.36
CA PHE A 158 15.64 -22.86 -9.72
C PHE A 158 16.73 -22.80 -8.63
N VAL A 159 16.35 -22.56 -7.38
CA VAL A 159 17.27 -22.51 -6.23
C VAL A 159 18.02 -23.84 -6.08
N ALA A 160 17.30 -24.97 -6.15
CA ALA A 160 17.88 -26.29 -6.02
C ALA A 160 18.87 -26.62 -7.15
N ALA A 161 18.59 -26.19 -8.38
CA ALA A 161 19.43 -26.45 -9.55
C ALA A 161 20.68 -25.56 -9.61
N THR A 162 20.57 -24.30 -9.14
CA THR A 162 21.64 -23.30 -9.28
C THR A 162 22.46 -23.09 -8.01
N GLY A 163 21.96 -23.56 -6.86
CA GLY A 163 22.56 -23.28 -5.56
C GLY A 163 22.45 -21.83 -5.11
N ARG A 164 21.61 -21.02 -5.78
CA ARG A 164 21.35 -19.64 -5.37
C ARG A 164 20.63 -19.58 -4.02
N ARG A 165 20.67 -18.40 -3.40
CA ARG A 165 20.02 -18.17 -2.11
C ARG A 165 18.49 -18.22 -2.26
N PRO A 166 17.76 -18.90 -1.35
CA PRO A 166 16.30 -18.82 -1.32
C PRO A 166 15.80 -17.40 -1.01
N PRO A 167 14.53 -17.08 -1.29
CA PRO A 167 13.93 -15.79 -0.92
C PRO A 167 13.96 -15.53 0.58
N LEU A 168 13.99 -14.25 0.98
CA LEU A 168 14.08 -13.85 2.39
C LEU A 168 12.87 -14.32 3.23
N SER A 169 11.73 -14.50 2.59
CA SER A 169 10.50 -15.01 3.23
C SER A 169 10.58 -16.49 3.60
N TRP A 170 11.51 -17.26 3.02
CA TRP A 170 11.61 -18.71 3.21
C TRP A 170 12.46 -19.03 4.45
N LYS A 171 11.78 -19.19 5.59
CA LYS A 171 12.42 -19.61 6.84
C LYS A 171 13.11 -20.96 6.63
N ASN A 172 14.39 -21.02 6.97
CA ASN A 172 15.25 -22.20 6.79
C ASN A 172 15.29 -22.72 5.33
N GLY A 173 15.10 -21.85 4.35
CA GLY A 173 15.13 -22.22 2.93
C GLY A 173 13.94 -23.07 2.48
N ARG A 174 12.83 -23.09 3.23
CA ARG A 174 11.61 -23.82 2.91
C ARG A 174 10.47 -22.87 2.57
N ILE A 175 9.64 -23.29 1.63
CA ILE A 175 8.43 -22.55 1.23
C ILE A 175 7.46 -22.52 2.42
N PRO A 176 6.83 -21.37 2.74
CA PRO A 176 5.79 -21.31 3.75
C PRO A 176 4.63 -22.29 3.48
N GLN A 177 4.04 -22.82 4.54
CA GLN A 177 2.97 -23.82 4.41
C GLN A 177 1.76 -23.25 3.66
N GLY A 178 1.30 -23.98 2.63
CA GLY A 178 0.15 -23.58 1.82
C GLY A 178 0.46 -22.61 0.68
N GLU A 179 1.71 -22.15 0.55
CA GLU A 179 2.10 -21.14 -0.44
C GLU A 179 2.82 -21.71 -1.67
N LEU A 180 2.80 -23.04 -1.88
CA LEU A 180 3.50 -23.70 -3.00
C LEU A 180 3.19 -23.07 -4.37
N LEU A 181 1.91 -22.77 -4.61
CA LEU A 181 1.42 -22.20 -5.87
C LEU A 181 1.32 -20.67 -5.85
N TYR A 182 1.69 -20.01 -4.74
CA TYR A 182 1.64 -18.57 -4.65
C TYR A 182 2.83 -17.96 -5.38
N PRO A 183 2.71 -16.73 -5.91
CA PRO A 183 3.83 -16.01 -6.49
C PRO A 183 4.98 -15.91 -5.49
N VAL A 184 6.21 -16.19 -5.96
CA VAL A 184 7.39 -15.94 -5.14
C VAL A 184 7.55 -14.43 -4.92
N THR A 185 7.91 -14.04 -3.70
CA THR A 185 8.11 -12.64 -3.32
C THR A 185 9.43 -12.47 -2.56
N MET A 186 9.86 -11.22 -2.37
CA MET A 186 11.13 -10.89 -1.70
C MET A 186 12.35 -11.52 -2.40
N VAL A 187 12.34 -11.43 -3.73
CA VAL A 187 13.48 -11.73 -4.61
C VAL A 187 14.06 -10.41 -5.12
N THR A 188 15.37 -10.39 -5.35
CA THR A 188 16.07 -9.23 -5.94
C THR A 188 16.09 -9.34 -7.46
N TRP A 189 16.28 -8.20 -8.13
CA TRP A 189 16.53 -8.15 -9.58
C TRP A 189 17.84 -8.84 -9.98
#